data_AF-A0A3C1YIP9-F1
#
_entry.id   AF-A0A3C1YIP9-F1
#
_cell.length_a   1.000
_cell.length_b   1.000
_cell.length_c   1.000
_cell.angle_alpha   90.00
_cell.angle_beta   90.00
_cell.angle_gamma   90.00
#
_symmetry.space_group_name_H-M   'P 1'
#
loop_
_entity.id
_entity.type
_entity.pdbx_description
1 polymer ?
#
loop_
_entity_poly.entity_id
_entity_poly.type
_entity_poly.pdbx_seq_one_letter_code
_entity_poly.pdbx_strand_id
1 'polypeptide(L)' 'MENNFVKKVELDKVVGVTSTLPVTQFPEVAFAGRSNVGKSSLINGLCGRKSYARVSGTPGKTQTVNYYLINDK' A
#
# COMPACT_ATOMS: atom_id res chain seq x y z
N MET A 1 9.18 4.86 18.81
CA MET A 1 8.78 3.46 19.04
C MET A 1 9.29 2.66 17.86
N GLU A 2 10.22 1.73 18.08
CA GLU A 2 10.63 0.80 17.01
C GLU A 2 9.47 -0.13 16.67
N ASN A 3 9.13 -0.21 15.39
CA ASN A 3 8.03 -1.04 14.94
C ASN A 3 8.56 -2.46 14.67
N ASN A 4 8.50 -3.32 15.67
CA ASN A 4 9.07 -4.68 15.62
C ASN A 4 8.26 -5.69 14.78
N PHE A 5 7.07 -5.29 14.31
CA PHE A 5 6.16 -6.18 13.58
C PHE A 5 6.38 -6.16 12.06
N VAL A 6 6.77 -5.03 11.49
CA VAL A 6 7.00 -4.87 10.04
C VAL A 6 8.50 -4.76 9.78
N LYS A 7 9.11 -5.89 9.38
CA LYS A 7 10.54 -6.02 9.08
C LYS A 7 10.84 -5.74 7.62
N LYS A 8 9.92 -6.07 6.72
CA LYS A 8 10.08 -5.93 5.27
C LYS A 8 8.77 -5.53 4.60
N VAL A 9 8.86 -4.67 3.59
CA VAL A 9 7.73 -4.24 2.77
C VAL A 9 8.20 -4.13 1.33
N GLU A 10 7.45 -4.73 0.42
CA GLU A 10 7.71 -4.66 -1.02
C GLU A 10 6.42 -4.33 -1.76
N LEU A 11 6.50 -3.47 -2.79
CA LEU A 11 5.40 -3.28 -3.72
C LEU A 11 5.34 -4.51 -4.63
N ASP A 12 4.38 -5.39 -4.37
CA ASP A 12 4.24 -6.68 -5.05
C ASP A 12 3.47 -6.52 -6.37
N LYS A 13 2.30 -5.88 -6.33
CA LYS A 13 1.45 -5.72 -7.51
C LYS A 13 0.82 -4.33 -7.59
N VAL A 14 0.65 -3.84 -8.82
CA VAL A 14 -0.14 -2.64 -9.12
C VAL A 14 -1.21 -3.07 -10.12
N VAL A 15 -2.47 -3.02 -9.70
CA VAL A 15 -3.60 -3.60 -10.42
C VAL A 15 -4.49 -2.46 -10.91
N GLY A 16 -4.73 -2.39 -12.22
CA GLY A 16 -5.60 -1.36 -12.81
C GLY A 16 -7.09 -1.69 -12.64
N VAL A 17 -7.95 -0.71 -12.91
CA VAL A 17 -9.42 -0.84 -12.77
C VAL A 17 -10.00 -2.00 -13.59
N THR A 18 -9.41 -2.29 -14.74
CA THR A 18 -9.86 -3.36 -15.66
C THR A 18 -9.13 -4.69 -15.43
N SER A 19 -8.19 -4.72 -14.48
CA SER A 19 -7.41 -5.92 -14.17
C SER A 19 -8.14 -6.79 -13.14
N THR A 20 -8.03 -8.10 -13.29
CA THR A 20 -8.50 -9.04 -12.26
C THR A 20 -7.67 -8.87 -10.98
N LEU A 21 -8.34 -8.88 -9.83
CA LEU A 21 -7.64 -8.87 -8.55
C LEU A 21 -6.81 -10.16 -8.40
N PRO A 22 -5.55 -10.06 -7.94
CA PRO A 22 -4.71 -11.22 -7.74
C PRO A 22 -5.29 -12.11 -6.64
N VAL A 23 -5.21 -13.43 -6.83
CA VAL A 23 -5.45 -14.38 -5.73
C VAL A 23 -4.20 -14.40 -4.87
N THR A 24 -4.35 -14.06 -3.60
CA THR A 24 -3.27 -14.10 -2.61
C THR A 24 -3.54 -15.19 -1.56
N GLN A 25 -2.49 -15.65 -0.89
CA GLN A 25 -2.57 -16.72 0.11
C GLN A 25 -2.63 -16.19 1.54
N PHE A 26 -2.60 -14.87 1.72
CA PHE A 26 -2.44 -14.21 3.00
C PHE A 26 -3.63 -13.29 3.31
N PRO A 27 -3.96 -13.05 4.60
CA PRO A 27 -4.96 -12.06 4.96
C PRO A 27 -4.60 -10.66 4.44
N GLU A 28 -5.58 -9.95 3.89
CA GLU A 28 -5.37 -8.60 3.33
C GLU A 28 -6.07 -7.52 4.16
N VAL A 29 -5.45 -6.33 4.20
CA VAL A 29 -6.03 -5.12 4.78
C VAL A 29 -6.05 -4.02 3.72
N ALA A 30 -7.25 -3.54 3.37
CA ALA A 30 -7.43 -2.49 2.39
C ALA A 30 -7.57 -1.10 3.04
N PHE A 31 -6.84 -0.11 2.51
CA PHE A 31 -6.95 1.29 2.91
C PHE A 31 -7.65 2.10 1.81
N ALA A 32 -8.85 2.61 2.10
CA ALA A 32 -9.65 3.40 1.17
C ALA A 32 -9.93 4.82 1.70
N GLY A 33 -10.21 5.76 0.81
CA GLY A 33 -10.51 7.15 1.16
C GLY A 33 -10.22 8.13 0.04
N ARG A 34 -10.73 9.37 0.16
CA ARG A 34 -10.57 10.45 -0.84
C ARG A 34 -9.09 10.69 -1.22
N SER A 35 -8.86 11.30 -2.38
CA SER A 35 -7.50 11.69 -2.79
C SER A 35 -6.85 12.57 -1.72
N ASN A 36 -5.57 12.33 -1.44
CA ASN A 36 -4.75 13.14 -0.54
C ASN A 36 -5.19 13.24 0.94
N VAL A 37 -6.10 12.38 1.42
CA VAL A 37 -6.48 12.32 2.85
C VAL A 37 -5.43 11.71 3.79
N GLY A 38 -4.23 11.41 3.30
CA GLY A 38 -3.14 10.88 4.12
C GLY A 38 -3.01 9.34 4.16
N LYS A 39 -3.70 8.60 3.28
CA LYS A 39 -3.57 7.13 3.19
C LYS A 39 -2.11 6.66 3.07
N SER A 40 -1.36 7.22 2.12
CA SER A 40 0.05 6.87 1.93
C SER A 40 0.89 7.25 3.15
N SER A 41 0.57 8.35 3.84
CA SER A 41 1.24 8.75 5.08
C SER A 41 0.98 7.75 6.21
N LEU A 42 -0.25 7.25 6.33
CA LEU A 42 -0.62 6.20 7.28
C LEU A 42 0.13 4.90 6.97
N ILE A 43 0.10 4.45 5.71
CA ILE A 43 0.83 3.25 5.28
C ILE A 43 2.32 3.37 5.61
N ASN A 44 2.95 4.49 5.26
CA ASN A 44 4.36 4.75 5.58
C ASN A 44 4.64 4.75 7.09
N GLY A 45 3.71 5.27 7.91
CA GLY A 45 3.78 5.22 9.36
C GLY A 45 3.72 3.79 9.91
N LEU A 46 2.77 2.99 9.42
CA LEU A 46 2.60 1.59 9.80
C LEU A 46 3.76 0.70 9.32
N CYS A 47 4.38 1.03 8.18
CA CYS A 47 5.51 0.30 7.64
C CYS A 47 6.87 0.74 8.21
N GLY A 48 6.89 1.73 9.11
CA GLY A 48 8.12 2.18 9.78
C GLY A 48 9.15 2.87 8.88
N ARG A 49 8.83 3.21 7.61
CA ARG A 49 9.69 4.01 6.72
C ARG A 49 8.89 4.93 5.81
N LYS A 50 9.47 6.10 5.51
CA LYS A 50 8.79 7.24 4.87
C LYS A 50 8.47 7.12 3.37
N SER A 51 8.82 6.04 2.67
CA SER A 51 8.84 6.04 1.19
C SER A 51 8.21 4.83 0.47
N TYR A 52 7.51 3.93 1.15
CA TYR A 52 6.94 2.73 0.52
C TYR A 52 5.67 3.01 -0.28
N ALA A 53 4.73 3.74 0.33
CA ALA A 53 3.54 4.22 -0.36
C ALA A 53 3.83 5.58 -0.99
N ARG A 54 3.87 5.63 -2.32
CA ARG A 54 4.04 6.89 -3.06
C ARG A 54 2.79 7.76 -2.89
N VAL A 55 3.00 9.02 -2.50
CA VAL A 55 1.97 10.06 -2.56
C VAL A 55 1.99 10.60 -3.99
N SER A 56 0.96 10.31 -4.80
CA SER A 56 0.79 11.00 -6.08
C SER A 56 0.35 12.44 -5.81
N GLY A 57 1.15 13.42 -6.24
CA GLY A 57 0.80 14.85 -6.13
C GLY A 57 -0.35 15.29 -7.05
N THR A 58 -0.71 14.48 -8.04
CA THR A 58 -1.79 14.78 -8.99
C THR A 58 -3.06 13.98 -8.63
N PRO A 59 -4.20 14.64 -8.35
CA PRO A 59 -5.50 13.97 -8.18
C PRO A 59 -5.88 13.15 -9.42
N GLY A 60 -6.52 11.98 -9.23
CA GLY A 60 -7.04 11.15 -10.34
C GLY A 60 -6.04 10.18 -10.98
N LYS A 61 -4.75 10.20 -10.60
CA LYS A 61 -3.74 9.25 -11.11
C LYS A 61 -3.79 7.86 -10.45
N THR A 62 -4.42 7.72 -9.29
CA THR A 62 -4.54 6.42 -8.60
C THR A 62 -5.84 5.73 -9.02
N GLN A 63 -5.89 5.27 -10.27
CA GLN A 63 -6.90 4.31 -10.74
C GLN A 63 -6.43 2.86 -10.52
N THR A 64 -5.43 2.66 -9.68
CA THR A 64 -4.80 1.38 -9.43
C THR A 64 -4.89 1.01 -7.95
N VAL A 65 -5.01 -0.28 -7.66
CA VAL A 65 -4.83 -0.85 -6.34
C VAL A 65 -3.38 -1.29 -6.20
N ASN A 66 -2.69 -0.79 -5.17
CA ASN A 66 -1.31 -1.16 -4.88
C ASN A 66 -1.31 -2.22 -3.77
N TYR A 67 -0.71 -3.37 -4.06
CA TYR A 67 -0.52 -4.46 -3.12
C TYR A 67 0.89 -4.40 -2.56
N TYR A 68 0.99 -4.43 -1.23
CA TYR A 68 2.26 -4.45 -0.52
C TYR A 68 2.40 -5.78 0.21
N LEU A 69 3.45 -6.53 -0.11
CA LEU A 69 3.78 -7.76 0.61
C LEU A 69 4.54 -7.40 1.88
N ILE A 70 4.17 -8.00 3.01
CA ILE A 70 4.72 -7.66 4.32
C ILE A 70 5.52 -8.84 4.86
N ASN A 71 6.79 -8.64 5.21
CA ASN A 71 7.64 -9.67 5.78
C ASN A 71 7.81 -10.94 4.92
N ASP A 72 7.68 -10.82 3.60
CA ASP A 72 7.67 -11.96 2.65
C ASP A 72 6.59 -13.01 2.96
N LYS A 73 5.50 -12.55 3.58
CA LYS A 73 4.36 -13.33 4.07
C LYS A 73 3.07 -12.51 4.01
#